data_AF-A0A946GHM1-F1
#
_entry.id   AF-A0A946GHM1-F1
#
_cell.length_a   1.000
_cell.length_b   1.000
_cell.length_c   1.000
_cell.angle_alpha   90.00
_cell.angle_beta   90.00
_cell.angle_gamma   90.00
#
_symmetry.space_group_name_H-M   'P 1'
#
loop_
_entity.id
_entity.type
_entity.pdbx_description
1 polymer ?
#
loop_
_entity_poly.entity_id
_entity_poly.type
_entity_poly.pdbx_seq_one_letter_code
_entity_poly.pdbx_strand_id
1 'polypeptide(L)'
;MSQITDCEIIGRDSALIPEGEHEVVLDSWETSSRFSRKDKDDPSVIKGGKLYLWFRVDPYKQVLDSEAMLFMAMNVSSLVLPTGENGKFKVGARSKYYKTLKRLFGEKAAEIARSPKSLKGKVLVARVRTVKSDDKQRKHSEEEWYSVIDELIELG
;
A
#
# COMPACT_ATOMS: atom_id res chain seq x y z
N MET A 1 22.56 -19.04 -4.07
CA MET A 1 21.09 -19.15 -4.28
C MET A 1 20.43 -18.26 -3.24
N SER A 2 20.07 -17.03 -3.57
CA SER A 2 19.40 -16.13 -2.62
C SER A 2 17.94 -16.55 -2.50
N GLN A 3 17.54 -17.02 -1.32
CA GLN A 3 16.14 -17.21 -0.97
C GLN A 3 15.40 -15.89 -1.24
N ILE A 4 14.35 -15.97 -2.05
CA ILE A 4 13.35 -14.90 -2.13
C ILE A 4 12.67 -14.99 -0.77
N THR A 5 13.18 -14.23 0.20
CA THR A 5 12.52 -14.08 1.48
C THR A 5 11.15 -13.51 1.17
N ASP A 6 10.12 -14.31 1.44
CA ASP A 6 8.81 -13.75 1.72
C ASP A 6 9.07 -12.67 2.77
N CYS A 7 8.85 -11.40 2.41
CA CYS A 7 8.76 -10.35 3.40
C CYS A 7 7.56 -10.72 4.26
N GLU A 8 7.81 -11.48 5.33
CA GLU A 8 7.04 -11.34 6.55
C GLU A 8 6.94 -9.83 6.78
N ILE A 9 5.73 -9.32 6.96
CA ILE A 9 5.53 -7.94 7.42
C ILE A 9 5.96 -7.96 8.89
N ILE A 10 7.27 -8.01 9.14
CA ILE A 10 7.87 -8.07 10.47
C ILE A 10 7.82 -6.65 11.02
N GLY A 11 7.18 -6.47 12.18
CA GLY A 11 7.53 -5.38 13.10
C GLY A 11 6.58 -4.20 13.23
N ARG A 12 5.29 -4.33 12.87
CA ARG A 12 4.27 -3.35 13.33
C ARG A 12 3.04 -4.12 13.78
N ASP A 13 2.73 -4.03 15.07
CA ASP A 13 1.50 -4.60 15.62
C ASP A 13 0.32 -4.16 14.76
N SER A 14 -0.39 -5.13 14.20
CA SER A 14 -1.52 -4.89 13.32
C SER A 14 -2.63 -4.20 14.12
N ALA A 15 -2.68 -2.88 14.06
CA ALA A 15 -3.67 -2.11 14.80
C ALA A 15 -5.08 -2.41 14.27
N LEU A 16 -5.99 -2.71 15.19
CA LEU A 16 -7.42 -2.77 14.91
C LEU A 16 -8.03 -1.44 15.33
N ILE A 17 -8.36 -0.61 14.35
CA ILE A 17 -9.03 0.69 14.55
C ILE A 17 -10.43 0.68 13.95
N PRO A 18 -11.33 1.59 14.37
CA PRO A 18 -12.69 1.67 13.84
C PRO A 18 -12.73 1.76 12.31
N GLU A 19 -13.60 0.97 11.69
CA GLU A 19 -13.89 1.10 10.26
C GLU A 19 -14.52 2.46 9.95
N GLY A 20 -14.24 3.01 8.78
CA GLY A 20 -14.76 4.31 8.38
C GLY A 20 -13.72 5.17 7.67
N GLU A 21 -13.97 6.46 7.64
CA GLU A 21 -13.10 7.44 6.97
C GLU A 21 -12.20 8.12 7.99
N HIS A 22 -10.91 8.17 7.69
CA HIS A 22 -9.88 8.72 8.57
C HIS A 22 -8.94 9.61 7.77
N GLU A 23 -8.45 10.67 8.41
CA GLU A 23 -7.32 11.44 7.87
C GLU A 23 -6.04 10.62 7.96
N VAL A 24 -5.25 10.63 6.90
CA VAL A 24 -4.01 9.89 6.82
C VAL A 24 -2.92 10.68 6.12
N VAL A 25 -1.66 10.42 6.48
CA VAL A 25 -0.48 10.98 5.81
C VAL A 25 0.47 9.85 5.43
N LEU A 26 0.92 9.85 4.16
CA LEU A 26 1.90 8.85 3.70
C LEU A 26 3.23 9.05 4.42
N ASP A 27 3.68 8.01 5.12
CA ASP A 27 4.95 7.95 5.83
C ASP A 27 6.06 7.38 4.93
N SER A 28 5.82 6.17 4.41
CA SER A 28 6.80 5.40 3.66
C SER A 28 6.12 4.47 2.66
N TRP A 29 6.90 3.91 1.73
CA TRP A 29 6.42 2.87 0.83
C TRP A 29 7.50 1.85 0.57
N GLU A 30 7.07 0.65 0.22
CA GLU A 30 7.97 -0.45 -0.13
C GLU A 30 7.38 -1.30 -1.24
N THR A 31 8.26 -2.01 -1.93
CA THR A 31 7.90 -2.97 -2.97
C THR A 31 8.24 -4.38 -2.53
N SER A 32 7.36 -5.34 -2.85
CA SER A 32 7.56 -6.74 -2.52
C SER A 32 7.31 -7.62 -3.73
N SER A 33 8.19 -8.59 -3.95
CA SER A 33 8.04 -9.63 -4.97
C SER A 33 6.93 -10.64 -4.67
N ARG A 34 6.10 -10.43 -3.65
CA ARG A 34 4.96 -11.30 -3.36
C ARG A 34 4.02 -11.41 -4.57
N PHE A 35 3.67 -12.64 -4.95
CA PHE A 35 2.87 -12.98 -6.15
C PHE A 35 3.48 -12.55 -7.49
N SER A 36 4.77 -12.23 -7.52
CA SER A 36 5.47 -11.84 -8.76
C SER A 36 6.10 -13.05 -9.46
N ARG A 37 6.51 -12.88 -10.71
CA ARG A 37 7.21 -13.88 -11.51
C ARG A 37 8.44 -13.25 -12.14
N LYS A 38 9.58 -13.95 -12.10
CA LYS A 38 10.81 -13.49 -12.75
C LYS A 38 10.58 -13.28 -14.24
N ASP A 39 11.09 -12.16 -14.76
CA ASP A 39 11.17 -11.97 -16.20
C ASP A 39 12.33 -12.80 -16.75
N LYS A 40 12.11 -13.48 -17.87
CA LYS A 40 13.15 -14.29 -18.53
C LYS A 40 14.07 -13.43 -19.38
N ASP A 41 13.55 -12.30 -19.86
CA ASP A 41 14.21 -11.45 -20.85
C ASP A 41 15.01 -10.32 -20.18
N ASP A 42 14.62 -9.89 -18.97
CA ASP A 42 15.29 -8.83 -18.22
C ASP A 42 15.44 -9.23 -16.74
N PRO A 43 16.64 -9.63 -16.29
CA PRO A 43 16.85 -10.06 -14.89
C PRO A 43 16.75 -8.91 -13.89
N SER A 44 16.72 -7.65 -14.33
CA SER A 44 16.54 -6.48 -13.46
C SER A 44 15.07 -6.19 -13.15
N VAL A 45 14.14 -6.89 -13.81
CA VAL A 45 12.70 -6.66 -13.71
C VAL A 45 11.98 -7.94 -13.28
N ILE A 46 10.97 -7.79 -12.42
CA ILE A 46 10.08 -8.87 -12.03
C ILE A 46 8.65 -8.49 -12.42
N LYS A 47 7.94 -9.37 -13.13
CA LYS A 47 6.54 -9.12 -13.55
C LYS A 47 5.59 -9.33 -12.37
N GLY A 48 4.63 -8.41 -12.21
CA GLY A 48 3.74 -8.36 -11.06
C GLY A 48 4.43 -7.86 -9.80
N GLY A 49 3.84 -8.16 -8.64
CA GLY A 49 4.33 -7.75 -7.32
C GLY A 49 3.36 -6.83 -6.58
N LYS A 50 3.78 -6.41 -5.38
CA LYS A 50 3.02 -5.55 -4.48
C LYS A 50 3.76 -4.24 -4.21
N LEU A 51 2.99 -3.17 -4.13
CA LEU A 51 3.38 -1.88 -3.56
C LEU A 51 2.60 -1.70 -2.26
N TYR A 52 3.32 -1.57 -1.14
CA TYR A 52 2.75 -1.25 0.15
C TYR A 52 2.98 0.24 0.42
N LEU A 53 1.89 0.97 0.63
CA LEU A 53 1.92 2.38 1.05
C LEU A 53 1.58 2.43 2.53
N TRP A 54 2.50 2.94 3.36
CA TRP A 54 2.34 3.02 4.81
C TRP A 54 1.92 4.42 5.22
N PHE A 55 0.83 4.50 5.99
CA PHE A 55 0.22 5.74 6.40
C PHE A 55 0.18 5.86 7.92
N ARG A 56 0.46 7.07 8.41
CA ARG A 56 0.09 7.50 9.76
C ARG A 56 -1.37 7.88 9.71
N VAL A 57 -2.20 7.22 10.52
CA VAL A 57 -3.63 7.44 10.61
C VAL A 57 -3.92 8.37 11.78
N ASP A 58 -4.83 9.30 11.55
CA ASP A 58 -5.20 10.36 12.47
C ASP A 58 -3.98 11.16 12.96
N PRO A 59 -3.27 11.83 12.04
CA PRO A 59 -2.01 12.52 12.35
C PRO A 59 -2.18 13.65 13.39
N TYR A 60 -3.41 14.09 13.62
CA TYR A 60 -3.76 15.15 14.58
C TYR A 60 -4.50 14.63 15.83
N LYS A 61 -4.66 13.31 15.99
CA LYS A 61 -5.28 12.65 17.14
C LYS A 61 -6.69 13.18 17.46
N GLN A 62 -7.53 13.32 16.44
CA GLN A 62 -8.89 13.79 16.58
C GLN A 62 -9.89 12.67 16.91
N VAL A 63 -9.57 11.44 16.53
CA VAL A 63 -10.48 10.27 16.55
C VAL A 63 -9.88 9.10 17.33
N LEU A 64 -8.57 8.88 17.24
CA LEU A 64 -7.88 7.73 17.83
C LEU A 64 -7.15 8.12 19.13
N ASP A 65 -7.18 7.22 20.11
CA ASP A 65 -6.45 7.37 21.38
C ASP A 65 -4.92 7.28 21.21
N SER A 66 -4.47 6.63 20.13
CA SER A 66 -3.05 6.45 19.82
C SER A 66 -2.79 6.52 18.31
N GLU A 67 -1.58 6.92 17.92
CA GLU A 67 -1.18 6.95 16.51
C GLU A 67 -1.14 5.52 15.96
N ALA A 68 -1.86 5.27 14.87
CA ALA A 68 -1.91 3.97 14.21
C ALA A 68 -1.18 4.03 12.86
N MET A 69 -0.45 2.95 12.54
CA MET A 69 0.20 2.78 11.24
C MET A 69 -0.54 1.74 10.43
N LEU A 70 -1.21 2.16 9.35
CA LEU A 70 -1.91 1.26 8.45
C LEU A 70 -1.28 1.25 7.07
N PHE A 71 -1.41 0.13 6.37
CA PHE A 71 -0.94 0.00 4.99
C PHE A 71 -2.09 -0.09 3.99
N MET A 72 -1.82 0.38 2.77
CA MET A 72 -2.59 0.09 1.57
C MET A 72 -1.75 -0.80 0.66
N ALA A 73 -2.21 -2.02 0.39
CA ALA A 73 -1.54 -2.93 -0.54
C ALA A 73 -2.10 -2.76 -1.96
N MET A 74 -1.22 -2.51 -2.93
CA MET A 74 -1.58 -2.34 -4.34
C MET A 74 -0.84 -3.32 -5.23
N ASN A 75 -1.48 -3.76 -6.31
CA ASN A 75 -0.84 -4.53 -7.36
C ASN A 75 -0.11 -3.59 -8.34
N VAL A 76 1.11 -3.96 -8.72
CA VAL A 76 1.91 -3.25 -9.73
C VAL A 76 2.13 -4.15 -10.95
N SER A 77 2.41 -3.55 -12.10
CA SER A 77 2.64 -4.35 -13.33
C SER A 77 4.00 -5.04 -13.31
N SER A 78 5.00 -4.37 -12.73
CA SER A 78 6.32 -4.93 -12.52
C SER A 78 7.10 -4.17 -11.46
N LEU A 79 8.11 -4.84 -10.92
CA LEU A 79 9.09 -4.29 -9.99
C LEU A 79 10.43 -4.16 -10.69
N VAL A 80 11.18 -3.13 -10.33
CA VAL A 80 12.56 -2.95 -10.75
C VAL A 80 13.41 -3.25 -9.53
N LEU A 81 14.33 -4.21 -9.65
CA LEU A 81 15.20 -4.62 -8.56
C LEU A 81 16.20 -3.50 -8.18
N PRO A 82 16.60 -3.41 -6.90
CA PRO A 82 16.14 -4.23 -5.77
C PRO A 82 14.73 -3.84 -5.28
N THR A 83 14.00 -4.82 -4.73
CA THR A 83 12.76 -4.59 -3.98
C THR A 83 13.04 -4.11 -2.56
N GLY A 84 12.01 -3.65 -1.85
CA GLY A 84 12.09 -3.12 -0.49
C GLY A 84 11.67 -1.65 -0.41
N GLU A 85 12.12 -0.98 0.66
CA GLU A 85 11.82 0.42 0.94
C GLU A 85 12.23 1.32 -0.22
N ASN A 86 11.38 2.30 -0.55
CA ASN A 86 11.59 3.21 -1.68
C ASN A 86 11.77 2.52 -3.04
N GLY A 87 11.42 1.24 -3.13
CA GLY A 87 11.62 0.42 -4.33
C GLY A 87 10.87 0.96 -5.54
N LYS A 88 11.42 0.67 -6.72
CA LYS A 88 10.92 1.17 -8.00
C LYS A 88 9.94 0.16 -8.61
N PHE A 89 8.89 0.69 -9.22
CA PHE A 89 7.85 -0.12 -9.84
C PHE A 89 7.31 0.52 -11.10
N LYS A 90 6.62 -0.27 -11.91
CA LYS A 90 5.82 0.20 -13.04
C LYS A 90 4.35 -0.09 -12.76
N VAL A 91 3.49 0.81 -13.21
CA VAL A 91 2.04 0.68 -13.11
C VAL A 91 1.41 0.90 -14.47
N GLY A 92 0.35 0.13 -14.77
CA GLY A 92 -0.46 0.37 -15.95
C GLY A 92 -1.54 1.42 -15.71
N ALA A 93 -2.02 2.07 -16.78
CA ALA A 93 -3.09 3.08 -16.73
C ALA A 93 -4.43 2.55 -16.18
N ARG A 94 -4.63 1.22 -16.14
CA ARG A 94 -5.83 0.58 -15.57
C ARG A 94 -5.64 0.10 -14.13
N SER A 95 -4.45 0.26 -13.55
CA SER A 95 -4.15 -0.19 -12.18
C SER A 95 -4.95 0.57 -11.12
N LYS A 96 -5.19 -0.06 -9.97
CA LYS A 96 -5.82 0.59 -8.81
C LYS A 96 -5.05 1.87 -8.43
N TYR A 97 -3.72 1.78 -8.38
CA TYR A 97 -2.83 2.91 -8.10
C TYR A 97 -3.05 4.09 -9.04
N TYR A 98 -3.03 3.85 -10.36
CA TYR A 98 -3.24 4.92 -11.35
C TYR A 98 -4.64 5.53 -11.24
N LYS A 99 -5.68 4.70 -11.03
CA LYS A 99 -7.05 5.18 -10.85
C LYS A 99 -7.20 6.04 -9.59
N THR A 100 -6.56 5.65 -8.49
CA THR A 100 -6.52 6.46 -7.26
C THR A 100 -5.86 7.80 -7.52
N LEU A 101 -4.69 7.84 -8.17
CA LEU A 101 -4.03 9.10 -8.50
C LEU A 101 -4.84 9.98 -9.45
N LYS A 102 -5.52 9.38 -10.44
CA LYS A 102 -6.40 10.10 -11.36
C LYS A 102 -7.57 10.75 -10.65
N ARG A 103 -8.11 10.11 -9.61
CA ARG A 103 -9.16 10.70 -8.77
C ARG A 103 -8.63 11.88 -7.97
N LEU A 104 -7.48 11.72 -7.32
CA LEU A 104 -6.91 12.73 -6.42
C LEU A 104 -6.31 13.93 -7.15
N PHE A 105 -5.69 13.72 -8.33
CA PHE A 105 -4.89 14.74 -9.02
C PHE A 105 -5.34 15.04 -10.45
N GLY A 106 -6.41 14.41 -10.92
CA GLY A 106 -6.93 14.61 -12.27
C GLY A 106 -5.90 14.29 -13.36
N GLU A 107 -5.67 15.26 -14.25
CA GLU A 107 -4.78 15.12 -15.42
C GLU A 107 -3.31 14.94 -15.05
N LYS A 108 -2.89 15.41 -13.85
CA LYS A 108 -1.51 15.28 -13.37
C LYS A 108 -1.14 13.85 -12.95
N ALA A 109 -2.11 12.94 -12.91
CA ALA A 109 -1.88 11.57 -12.44
C ALA A 109 -0.81 10.81 -13.22
N ALA A 110 -0.69 11.03 -14.54
CA ALA A 110 0.31 10.36 -15.36
C ALA A 110 1.75 10.73 -15.00
N GLU A 111 1.99 12.02 -14.70
CA GLU A 111 3.28 12.52 -14.23
C GLU A 111 3.60 11.94 -12.85
N ILE A 112 2.58 11.93 -11.98
CA ILE A 112 2.69 11.54 -10.58
C ILE A 112 2.83 10.02 -10.39
N ALA A 113 2.29 9.20 -11.30
CA ALA A 113 2.23 7.75 -11.15
C ALA A 113 3.60 7.04 -11.11
N ARG A 114 4.69 7.76 -11.38
CA ARG A 114 6.05 7.22 -11.35
C ARG A 114 6.54 6.91 -9.93
N SER A 115 5.96 7.55 -8.91
CA SER A 115 6.40 7.36 -7.51
C SER A 115 5.31 7.79 -6.51
N PRO A 116 5.23 7.16 -5.32
CA PRO A 116 4.33 7.61 -4.25
C PRO A 116 4.75 8.93 -3.59
N LYS A 117 5.93 9.48 -3.93
CA LYS A 117 6.47 10.71 -3.31
C LYS A 117 5.51 11.90 -3.36
N SER A 118 4.67 12.01 -4.38
CA SER A 118 3.67 13.07 -4.51
C SER A 118 2.63 13.09 -3.39
N LEU A 119 2.39 11.96 -2.74
CA LEU A 119 1.47 11.80 -1.62
C LEU A 119 2.12 12.18 -0.29
N LYS A 120 3.47 12.20 -0.21
CA LYS A 120 4.18 12.51 1.05
C LYS A 120 3.84 13.93 1.52
N GLY A 121 3.58 14.06 2.81
CA GLY A 121 3.27 15.34 3.46
C GLY A 121 1.90 15.93 3.13
N LYS A 122 1.05 15.23 2.37
CA LYS A 122 -0.34 15.62 2.14
C LYS A 122 -1.26 14.91 3.11
N VAL A 123 -2.24 15.64 3.64
CA VAL A 123 -3.37 15.04 4.34
C VAL A 123 -4.33 14.47 3.31
N LEU A 124 -4.75 13.24 3.51
CA LEU A 124 -5.63 12.48 2.64
C LEU A 124 -6.77 11.93 3.47
N VAL A 125 -7.97 11.85 2.89
CA VAL A 125 -9.06 11.08 3.50
C VAL A 125 -9.01 9.66 2.97
N ALA A 126 -9.01 8.67 3.85
CA ALA A 126 -8.91 7.28 3.49
C ALA A 126 -9.98 6.42 4.17
N ARG A 127 -10.49 5.42 3.43
CA ARG A 127 -11.41 4.43 3.96
C ARG A 127 -10.63 3.27 4.58
N VAL A 128 -10.83 3.07 5.88
CA VAL A 128 -10.30 1.95 6.65
C VAL A 128 -11.33 0.83 6.71
N ARG A 129 -10.87 -0.41 6.54
CA ARG A 129 -11.68 -1.61 6.76
C ARG A 129 -10.90 -2.67 7.52
N THR A 130 -11.62 -3.59 8.14
CA THR A 130 -11.02 -4.77 8.79
C THR A 130 -10.83 -5.90 7.79
N VAL A 131 -9.70 -6.58 7.85
CA VAL A 131 -9.46 -7.85 7.16
C VAL A 131 -9.84 -8.99 8.08
N LYS A 132 -10.89 -9.71 7.70
CA LYS A 132 -11.46 -10.84 8.46
C LYS A 132 -11.22 -12.19 7.79
N SER A 133 -10.52 -12.21 6.65
CA SER A 133 -10.26 -13.43 5.89
C SER A 133 -8.93 -13.40 5.15
N ASP A 134 -8.34 -14.57 4.98
CA ASP A 134 -7.08 -14.77 4.25
C ASP A 134 -7.24 -14.73 2.72
N ASP A 135 -6.13 -14.95 2.00
CA ASP A 135 -6.08 -15.00 0.53
C ASP A 135 -6.84 -16.20 -0.06
N LYS A 136 -7.13 -17.22 0.74
CA LYS A 136 -7.95 -18.40 0.41
C LYS A 136 -9.40 -18.26 0.86
N GLN A 137 -9.82 -17.05 1.27
CA GLN A 137 -11.15 -16.73 1.79
C GLN A 137 -11.53 -17.50 3.07
N ARG A 138 -10.55 -18.01 3.81
CA ARG A 138 -10.79 -18.60 5.14
C ARG A 138 -10.93 -17.47 6.14
N LYS A 139 -11.88 -17.59 7.06
CA LYS A 139 -12.08 -16.60 8.11
C LYS A 139 -10.91 -16.64 9.10
N HIS A 140 -10.41 -15.46 9.45
CA HIS A 140 -9.49 -15.25 10.55
C HIS A 140 -10.20 -15.40 11.89
N SER A 141 -9.49 -15.87 12.92
CA SER A 141 -9.93 -15.66 14.30
C SER A 141 -9.97 -14.15 14.59
N GLU A 142 -10.77 -13.72 15.56
CA GLU A 142 -10.88 -12.29 15.90
C GLU A 142 -9.54 -11.70 16.34
N GLU A 143 -8.69 -12.51 16.96
CA GLU A 143 -7.33 -12.17 17.39
C GLU A 143 -6.38 -11.87 16.22
N GLU A 144 -6.69 -12.38 15.02
CA GLU A 144 -5.91 -12.17 13.80
C GLU A 144 -6.47 -11.03 12.93
N TRP A 145 -7.55 -10.36 13.35
CA TRP A 145 -8.13 -9.26 12.58
C TRP A 145 -7.21 -8.05 12.60
N TYR A 146 -7.13 -7.38 11.45
CA TYR A 146 -6.31 -6.18 11.31
C TYR A 146 -6.97 -5.16 10.39
N SER A 147 -6.71 -3.88 10.65
CA SER A 147 -7.21 -2.81 9.79
C SER A 147 -6.25 -2.55 8.62
N VAL A 148 -6.82 -2.18 7.47
CA VAL A 148 -6.07 -1.74 6.29
C VAL A 148 -6.72 -0.52 5.67
N ILE A 149 -5.93 0.26 4.95
CA ILE A 149 -6.45 1.29 4.06
C ILE A 149 -6.95 0.60 2.79
N ASP A 150 -8.27 0.66 2.57
CA ASP A 150 -8.88 0.09 1.38
C ASP A 150 -8.84 1.06 0.20
N GLU A 151 -9.01 2.36 0.47
CA GLU A 151 -9.16 3.38 -0.56
C GLU A 151 -8.72 4.75 -0.06
N LEU A 152 -8.08 5.54 -0.93
CA LEU A 152 -7.87 6.98 -0.73
C LEU A 152 -9.01 7.72 -1.46
N ILE A 153 -9.80 8.49 -0.72
CA ILE A 153 -11.03 9.11 -1.20
C ILE A 153 -10.72 10.45 -1.86
N GLU A 154 -10.10 11.36 -1.10
CA GLU A 154 -9.82 12.74 -1.53
C GLU A 154 -8.59 13.34 -0.84
N LEU A 155 -8.19 14.51 -1.32
CA LEU A 155 -7.19 15.36 -0.66
C LEU A 155 -7.90 16.13 0.46
N GLY A 156 -7.36 16.07 1.68
CA GLY A 156 -7.82 16.90 2.79
C GLY A 156 -7.35 18.34 2.68
#